data_AF-A0A6I0SBZ8-F1
#
_entry.id   AF-A0A6I0SBZ8-F1
#
_cell.length_a   1.000
_cell.length_b   1.000
_cell.length_c   1.000
_cell.angle_alpha   90.00
_cell.angle_beta   90.00
_cell.angle_gamma   90.00
#
_symmetry.space_group_name_H-M   'P 1'
#
loop_
_entity.id
_entity.type
_entity.pdbx_description
1 polymer ?
#
loop_
_entity_poly.entity_id
_entity_poly.type
_entity_poly.pdbx_seq_one_letter_code
_entity_poly.pdbx_strand_id
1 'polypeptide(L)'
;MERLKFLETMTVNEFKSQKGVKSIEVKQNPHTGKCFFVYGCETGAVSDRFINGEITSPVISQVCSPDTGDMFYMLHQRGEGGAMTIATL
;
A
#
# COMPACT_ATOMS: atom_id res chain seq x y z
N MET A 1 -2.35 9.87 -17.47
CA MET A 1 -2.49 9.27 -16.14
C MET A 1 -1.63 10.09 -15.21
N GLU A 2 -2.27 10.88 -14.37
CA GLU A 2 -1.55 11.56 -13.29
C GLU A 2 -0.98 10.52 -12.32
N ARG A 3 0.15 10.85 -11.69
CA ARG A 3 0.73 9.97 -10.68
C ARG A 3 -0.18 9.95 -9.45
N LEU A 4 -0.40 8.78 -8.87
CA LEU A 4 -1.12 8.64 -7.60
C LEU A 4 -0.56 9.63 -6.57
N LYS A 5 -1.46 10.32 -5.87
CA LYS A 5 -1.07 11.26 -4.82
C LYS A 5 -1.01 10.52 -3.49
N PHE A 6 0.18 10.39 -2.95
CA PHE A 6 0.41 9.81 -1.62
C PHE A 6 0.16 10.89 -0.57
N LEU A 7 -0.73 10.61 0.39
CA LEU A 7 -1.20 11.58 1.39
C LEU A 7 -0.56 11.35 2.74
N GLU A 8 -0.64 10.12 3.23
CA GLU A 8 -0.09 9.69 4.51
C GLU A 8 0.57 8.33 4.30
N THR A 9 1.77 8.15 4.85
CA THR A 9 2.52 6.88 4.79
C THR A 9 2.83 6.44 6.20
N MET A 10 2.56 5.17 6.49
CA MET A 10 2.80 4.56 7.79
C MET A 10 3.39 3.16 7.63
N THR A 11 4.04 2.69 8.69
CA THR A 11 4.48 1.29 8.78
C THR A 11 3.25 0.36 8.82
N VAL A 12 3.46 -0.90 8.44
CA VAL A 12 2.43 -1.94 8.57
C VAL A 12 1.95 -2.07 10.02
N ASN A 13 2.83 -1.87 11.01
CA ASN A 13 2.46 -1.97 12.42
C ASN A 13 1.60 -0.78 12.88
N GLU A 14 1.93 0.44 12.48
CA GLU A 14 1.09 1.62 12.76
C GLU A 14 -0.28 1.48 12.12
N PHE A 15 -0.34 1.03 10.86
CA PHE A 15 -1.61 0.77 10.18
C PHE A 15 -2.47 -0.25 10.93
N LYS A 16 -1.89 -1.38 11.35
CA LYS A 16 -2.59 -2.40 12.15
C LYS A 16 -3.15 -1.82 13.45
N SER A 17 -2.35 -1.04 14.16
CA SER A 17 -2.77 -0.38 15.41
C SER A 17 -3.89 0.62 15.17
N GLN A 18 -3.78 1.47 14.13
CA GLN A 18 -4.78 2.48 13.79
C GLN A 18 -6.11 1.84 13.36
N LYS A 19 -6.07 0.73 12.62
CA LYS A 19 -7.26 -0.01 12.17
C LYS A 19 -7.78 -1.02 13.20
N GLY A 20 -7.10 -1.22 14.32
CA GLY A 20 -7.49 -2.19 15.35
C GLY A 20 -7.46 -3.64 14.87
N VAL A 21 -6.57 -3.98 13.93
CA VAL A 21 -6.46 -5.33 13.34
C VAL A 21 -5.18 -6.04 13.80
N LYS A 22 -5.26 -7.36 13.99
CA LYS A 22 -4.10 -8.17 14.41
C LYS A 22 -3.15 -8.48 13.26
N SER A 23 -3.69 -8.65 12.05
CA SER A 23 -2.96 -9.06 10.86
C SER A 23 -3.51 -8.36 9.62
N ILE A 24 -2.66 -8.33 8.59
CA ILE A 24 -3.05 -8.06 7.21
C ILE A 24 -2.67 -9.27 6.36
N GLU A 25 -3.49 -9.61 5.37
CA GLU A 25 -3.24 -10.73 4.47
C GLU A 25 -3.15 -10.22 3.04
N VAL A 26 -2.06 -10.52 2.33
CA VAL A 26 -1.98 -10.26 0.88
C VAL A 26 -2.53 -11.48 0.15
N LYS A 27 -3.51 -11.25 -0.73
CA LYS A 27 -4.18 -12.26 -1.53
C LYS A 27 -4.01 -11.94 -2.99
N GLN A 28 -3.83 -12.96 -3.81
CA GLN A 28 -3.81 -12.86 -5.25
C GLN A 28 -5.12 -13.40 -5.81
N ASN A 29 -5.77 -12.64 -6.69
CA ASN A 29 -6.93 -13.14 -7.41
C ASN A 29 -6.45 -14.15 -8.48
N PRO A 30 -6.86 -15.43 -8.43
CA PRO A 30 -6.36 -16.44 -9.36
C PRO A 30 -6.82 -16.24 -10.81
N HIS A 31 -7.89 -15.47 -11.03
CA HIS A 31 -8.42 -15.20 -12.37
C HIS A 31 -7.74 -14.02 -13.05
N THR A 32 -7.29 -13.01 -12.29
CA THR A 32 -6.70 -11.77 -12.85
C THR A 32 -5.22 -11.61 -12.55
N GLY A 33 -4.66 -12.41 -11.63
CA GLY A 33 -3.28 -12.28 -11.14
C GLY A 33 -3.02 -11.07 -10.24
N LYS A 34 -4.01 -10.19 -10.05
CA LYS A 34 -3.85 -8.96 -9.25
C LYS A 34 -3.82 -9.26 -7.75
N CYS A 35 -2.91 -8.62 -7.05
CA CYS A 35 -2.82 -8.69 -5.60
C CYS A 35 -3.61 -7.57 -4.92
N PHE A 36 -4.19 -7.90 -3.76
CA PHE A 36 -4.83 -6.97 -2.85
C PHE A 36 -4.52 -7.41 -1.41
N PHE A 37 -4.57 -6.50 -0.45
CA PHE A 37 -4.45 -6.88 0.95
C PHE A 37 -5.78 -6.74 1.68
N VAL A 38 -6.02 -7.60 2.66
CA VAL A 38 -7.22 -7.63 3.49
C VAL A 38 -6.84 -7.21 4.90
N TYR A 39 -7.65 -6.36 5.53
CA TYR A 39 -7.51 -5.93 6.91
C TYR A 39 -8.89 -5.79 7.56
N GLY A 40 -9.19 -6.62 8.56
CA GLY A 40 -10.55 -6.71 9.10
C GLY A 40 -11.55 -7.18 8.03
N CYS A 41 -12.57 -6.36 7.74
CA CYS A 41 -13.54 -6.59 6.66
C CYS A 41 -13.28 -5.73 5.41
N GLU A 42 -12.19 -4.97 5.38
CA GLU A 42 -11.83 -4.07 4.29
C GLU A 42 -10.68 -4.60 3.44
N THR A 43 -10.50 -4.01 2.25
CA THR A 43 -9.41 -4.35 1.31
C THR A 43 -8.66 -3.12 0.85
N GLY A 44 -7.36 -3.26 0.57
CA GLY A 44 -6.54 -2.24 -0.06
C GLY A 44 -5.72 -2.79 -1.23
N ALA A 45 -5.17 -1.86 -2.03
CA ALA A 45 -4.35 -2.17 -3.19
C ALA A 45 -2.94 -2.62 -2.80
N VAL A 46 -2.30 -3.38 -3.67
CA VAL A 46 -0.91 -3.81 -3.50
C VAL A 46 -0.12 -3.37 -4.74
N SER A 47 1.06 -2.78 -4.55
CA SER A 47 1.96 -2.43 -5.64
C SER A 47 2.37 -3.67 -6.43
N ASP A 48 2.49 -3.54 -7.76
CA ASP A 48 3.01 -4.60 -8.62
C ASP A 48 4.41 -5.07 -8.20
N ARG A 49 5.21 -4.20 -7.55
CA ARG A 49 6.52 -4.57 -6.99
C ARG A 49 6.44 -5.65 -5.91
N PHE A 50 5.30 -5.75 -5.21
CA PHE A 50 5.04 -6.84 -4.27
C PHE A 50 5.06 -8.18 -4.99
N ILE A 51 4.42 -8.25 -6.17
CA ILE A 51 4.29 -9.47 -6.97
C ILE A 51 5.66 -9.93 -7.48
N ASN A 52 6.53 -8.97 -7.83
CA ASN A 52 7.89 -9.26 -8.29
C ASN A 52 8.86 -9.66 -7.17
N GLY A 53 8.40 -9.70 -5.90
CA GLY A 53 9.26 -10.02 -4.76
C GLY A 53 10.26 -8.91 -4.39
N GLU A 54 10.03 -7.69 -4.86
CA GLU A 54 10.95 -6.55 -4.71
C GLU A 54 10.70 -5.73 -3.43
N ILE A 55 9.79 -6.18 -2.56
CA ILE A 55 9.44 -5.47 -1.33
C ILE A 55 10.25 -5.99 -0.14
N THR A 56 11.14 -5.14 0.36
CA THR A 56 12.00 -5.39 1.53
C THR A 56 11.59 -4.56 2.74
N SER A 57 10.96 -3.41 2.51
CA SER A 57 10.51 -2.48 3.55
C SER A 57 9.08 -2.04 3.24
N PRO A 58 8.07 -2.89 3.55
CA PRO A 58 6.68 -2.59 3.24
C PRO A 58 6.14 -1.45 4.10
N VAL A 59 5.45 -0.52 3.46
CA VAL A 59 4.67 0.55 4.08
C VAL A 59 3.27 0.58 3.49
N ILE A 60 2.33 1.17 4.20
CA ILE A 60 0.98 1.42 3.71
C ILE A 60 0.81 2.92 3.59
N SER A 61 0.34 3.38 2.43
CA SER A 61 -0.02 4.78 2.24
C SER A 61 -1.50 4.92 1.94
N GLN A 62 -2.11 5.99 2.48
CA GLN A 62 -3.36 6.50 1.92
C GLN A 62 -3.02 7.23 0.62
N VAL A 63 -3.68 6.83 -0.45
CA VAL A 63 -3.46 7.35 -1.81
C VAL A 63 -4.77 7.88 -2.38
N CYS A 64 -4.67 8.96 -3.14
CA CYS A 64 -5.75 9.52 -3.94
C CYS A 64 -5.43 9.31 -5.42
N SER A 65 -6.38 8.76 -6.17
CA SER A 65 -6.32 8.71 -7.63
C SER A 65 -6.83 10.05 -8.19
N PRO A 66 -5.97 10.90 -8.79
CA PRO A 66 -6.42 12.20 -9.29
C PRO A 66 -7.46 12.08 -10.41
N ASP A 67 -7.39 10.99 -11.19
CA ASP A 67 -8.27 10.73 -12.33
C ASP A 67 -9.73 10.45 -11.89
N THR A 68 -9.93 9.88 -10.69
CA THR A 68 -11.25 9.45 -10.20
C THR A 68 -11.70 10.15 -8.91
N GLY A 69 -10.76 10.71 -8.15
CA GLY A 69 -10.97 11.17 -6.78
C GLY A 69 -10.97 10.05 -5.74
N ASP A 70 -10.77 8.80 -6.15
CA ASP A 70 -10.86 7.65 -5.24
C ASP A 70 -9.74 7.66 -4.21
N MET A 71 -10.13 7.38 -2.97
CA MET A 71 -9.24 7.31 -1.81
C MET A 71 -9.12 5.85 -1.37
N PHE A 72 -7.91 5.32 -1.33
CA PHE A 72 -7.68 3.94 -0.94
C PHE A 72 -6.35 3.79 -0.21
N TYR A 73 -6.15 2.64 0.44
CA TYR A 73 -4.86 2.27 1.01
C TYR A 73 -4.08 1.40 0.04
N MET A 74 -2.78 1.67 -0.07
CA MET A 74 -1.87 0.93 -0.92
C MET A 74 -0.70 0.39 -0.10
N LEU A 75 -0.46 -0.92 -0.18
CA LEU A 75 0.74 -1.57 0.35
C LEU A 75 1.85 -1.52 -0.71
N HIS A 76 2.99 -0.93 -0.39
CA HIS A 76 4.07 -0.70 -1.35
C HIS A 76 5.45 -0.65 -0.67
N GLN A 77 6.52 -0.56 -1.47
CA GLN A 77 7.89 -0.40 -0.95
C GLN A 77 8.08 1.02 -0.41
N ARG A 78 8.74 1.17 0.75
CA ARG A 78 9.16 2.48 1.24
C ARG A 78 10.02 3.21 0.21
N GLY A 79 9.70 4.49 -0.06
CA GLY A 79 10.37 5.30 -1.10
C GLY A 79 9.80 5.12 -2.51
N GLU A 80 8.80 4.25 -2.69
CA GLU A 80 7.99 4.22 -3.91
C GLU A 80 7.07 5.46 -3.99
N GLY A 81 6.66 5.85 -5.19
CA GLY A 81 5.91 7.09 -5.42
C GLY A 81 6.78 8.31 -5.76
N GLY A 82 8.08 8.11 -5.98
CA GLY A 82 9.01 9.17 -6.40
C GLY A 82 9.57 10.02 -5.27
N ALA A 83 9.33 9.65 -4.01
CA ALA A 83 9.90 10.30 -2.85
C ALA A 83 11.34 9.81 -2.60
N MET A 84 12.31 10.71 -2.74
CA MET A 84 13.71 10.43 -2.43
C MET A 84 13.92 10.41 -0.91
N THR A 85 14.56 9.36 -0.38
CA THR A 85 14.98 9.33 1.04
C THR A 85 16.19 10.25 1.20
N ILE A 86 16.04 11.33 1.99
CA ILE A 86 17.11 12.32 2.24
C ILE A 86 17.91 11.99 3.51
N ALA A 87 17.31 11.27 4.47
CA ALA A 87 17.96 10.82 5.70
C ALA A 87 17.25 9.57 6.26
N THR A 88 18.00 8.77 7.01
CA THR A 88 17.46 7.75 7.94
C THR A 88 17.94 8.16 9.32
N LEU A 89 17.01 8.35 10.26
CA LEU A 89 17.29 8.74 11.64
C LEU A 89 17.10 7.54 12.58
#